data_AF-A0A9D7NVJ6-F1
#
_entry.id   AF-A0A9D7NVJ6-F1
#
_cell.length_a   1.000
_cell.length_b   1.000
_cell.length_c   1.000
_cell.angle_alpha   90.00
_cell.angle_beta   90.00
_cell.angle_gamma   90.00
#
_symmetry.space_group_name_H-M   'P 1'
#
loop_
_entity.id
_entity.type
_entity.pdbx_description
1 polymer ?
#
loop_
_entity_poly.entity_id
_entity_poly.type
_entity_poly.pdbx_seq_one_letter_code
_entity_poly.pdbx_strand_id
1 'polypeptide(L)'
;MEESDKINDNSGGIFGGDQVVVHPMVRLKIRSTLNAYSDETVVVFHTGTPAQDGDDVLKYVFALPQAPQIATLSTNSKAMAINAYGPHENGMNVPVTVNAGVTGTYTIDVTEVGIPGFLCGS
;
A
#
# COMPACT_ATOMS: atom_id res chain seq x y z
N MET A 1 -39.10 -19.16 -28.60
CA MET A 1 -38.16 -18.80 -27.51
C MET A 1 -39.01 -18.27 -26.38
N GLU A 2 -39.05 -18.98 -25.26
CA GLU A 2 -39.88 -18.65 -24.10
C GLU A 2 -39.20 -17.56 -23.24
N GLU A 3 -40.02 -16.75 -22.58
CA GLU A 3 -39.62 -15.63 -21.73
C GLU A 3 -38.86 -16.05 -20.44
N SER A 4 -38.82 -17.35 -20.17
CA SER A 4 -38.09 -18.02 -19.08
C SER A 4 -36.56 -17.94 -19.21
N ASP A 5 -36.04 -17.57 -20.38
CA ASP A 5 -34.60 -17.51 -20.66
C ASP A 5 -33.96 -16.16 -20.28
N LYS A 6 -34.73 -15.23 -19.70
CA LYS A 6 -34.25 -13.91 -19.25
C LYS A 6 -33.88 -13.84 -17.77
N ILE A 7 -34.05 -14.92 -17.02
CA ILE A 7 -33.84 -14.94 -15.56
C ILE A 7 -32.67 -15.83 -15.11
N ASN A 8 -31.91 -16.40 -16.04
CA ASN A 8 -30.68 -17.15 -15.72
C ASN A 8 -29.39 -16.44 -16.12
N ASP A 9 -29.48 -15.24 -16.69
CA ASP A 9 -28.35 -14.34 -16.90
C ASP A 9 -28.44 -13.16 -15.92
N ASN A 10 -28.29 -13.47 -14.64
CA ASN A 10 -28.05 -12.47 -13.58
C ASN A 10 -26.66 -12.67 -12.95
N SER A 11 -25.70 -13.16 -13.73
CA SER A 11 -24.30 -13.22 -13.36
C SER A 11 -23.55 -12.00 -13.88
N GLY A 12 -23.97 -10.80 -13.45
CA GLY A 12 -23.20 -9.57 -13.62
C GLY A 12 -23.73 -8.63 -14.70
N GLY A 13 -24.87 -7.99 -14.43
CA GLY A 13 -25.22 -6.76 -15.13
C GLY A 13 -24.18 -5.67 -14.85
N ILE A 14 -24.12 -4.63 -15.68
CA ILE A 14 -23.25 -3.44 -15.53
C ILE A 14 -23.42 -2.66 -14.19
N PHE A 15 -24.39 -3.08 -13.36
CA PHE A 15 -24.64 -2.59 -11.99
C PHE A 15 -24.33 -3.63 -10.89
N GLY A 16 -24.00 -4.87 -11.27
CA GLY A 16 -23.45 -5.91 -10.42
C GLY A 16 -21.94 -5.76 -10.38
N GLY A 17 -21.48 -4.59 -9.94
CA GLY A 17 -20.06 -4.34 -9.77
C GLY A 17 -19.50 -5.46 -8.91
N ASP A 18 -18.58 -6.23 -9.49
CA ASP A 18 -17.63 -7.00 -8.71
C ASP A 18 -17.18 -6.06 -7.59
N GLN A 19 -17.40 -6.48 -6.34
CA GLN A 19 -16.78 -5.82 -5.23
C GLN A 19 -15.31 -5.67 -5.61
N VAL A 20 -14.88 -4.43 -5.87
CA VAL A 20 -13.47 -4.14 -6.05
C VAL A 20 -12.84 -4.70 -4.79
N VAL A 21 -12.11 -5.81 -4.92
CA VAL A 21 -11.53 -6.48 -3.77
C VAL A 21 -10.53 -5.50 -3.19
N VAL A 22 -10.93 -4.81 -2.13
CA VAL A 22 -10.07 -3.84 -1.47
C VAL A 22 -9.11 -4.62 -0.62
N HIS A 23 -7.84 -4.58 -1.00
CA HIS A 23 -6.77 -5.18 -0.22
C HIS A 23 -6.40 -4.21 0.90
N PRO A 24 -6.35 -4.64 2.16
CA PRO A 24 -5.89 -3.78 3.23
C PRO A 24 -4.46 -3.36 2.95
N MET A 25 -4.21 -2.05 3.00
CA MET A 25 -2.90 -1.47 2.74
C MET A 25 -2.55 -0.50 3.85
N VAL A 26 -1.26 -0.37 4.13
CA VAL A 26 -0.75 0.66 5.03
C VAL A 26 0.29 1.47 4.29
N ARG A 27 0.10 2.78 4.27
CA ARG A 27 1.07 3.75 3.75
C ARG A 27 1.85 4.34 4.91
N LEU A 28 3.17 4.32 4.75
CA LEU A 28 4.11 4.99 5.63
C LEU A 28 4.65 6.19 4.87
N LYS A 29 4.41 7.40 5.39
CA LYS A 29 4.93 8.65 4.83
C LYS A 29 5.87 9.31 5.82
N ILE A 30 7.11 9.58 5.41
CA ILE A 30 8.07 10.35 6.21
C ILE A 30 8.08 11.82 5.78
N ARG A 31 8.03 12.74 6.76
CA ARG A 31 8.13 14.18 6.56
C ARG A 31 8.86 14.87 7.71
N SER A 32 9.27 16.11 7.50
CA SER A 32 9.84 16.98 8.53
C SER A 32 9.39 18.43 8.34
N THR A 33 9.67 19.28 9.32
CA THR A 33 9.57 20.74 9.19
C THR A 33 10.89 21.38 8.72
N LEU A 34 11.95 20.57 8.49
CA LEU A 34 13.28 21.04 8.12
C LEU A 34 13.35 21.45 6.63
N ASN A 35 12.54 20.82 5.79
CA ASN A 35 12.42 21.11 4.37
C ASN A 35 11.05 20.61 3.83
N ALA A 36 10.78 20.87 2.56
CA ALA A 36 9.52 20.49 1.91
C ALA A 36 9.50 19.07 1.33
N TYR A 37 10.57 18.28 1.51
CA TYR A 37 10.66 16.94 0.94
C TYR A 37 9.97 15.92 1.84
N SER A 38 9.31 14.95 1.21
CA SER A 38 8.71 13.79 1.86
C SER A 38 8.90 12.57 0.98
N ASP A 39 8.84 11.40 1.58
CA ASP A 39 8.92 10.12 0.88
C ASP A 39 7.92 9.12 1.47
N GLU A 40 7.56 8.10 0.69
CA GLU A 40 6.53 7.13 1.08
C GLU A 40 6.78 5.72 0.57
N THR A 41 6.24 4.75 1.31
CA THR A 41 6.22 3.33 0.95
C THR A 41 4.88 2.74 1.37
N VAL A 42 4.43 1.71 0.67
CA VAL A 42 3.14 1.05 0.89
C VAL A 42 3.37 -0.43 1.15
N VAL A 43 2.66 -0.95 2.15
CA VAL A 43 2.55 -2.39 2.41
C VAL A 43 1.14 -2.83 2.03
N VAL A 44 1.04 -3.91 1.26
CA VAL A 44 -0.22 -4.52 0.84
C VAL A 44 -0.38 -5.85 1.57
N PHE A 45 -1.51 -6.05 2.24
CA PHE A 45 -1.79 -7.22 3.07
C PHE A 45 -2.85 -8.14 2.44
N HIS A 46 -2.57 -8.67 1.25
CA HIS A 46 -3.49 -9.58 0.58
C HIS A 46 -2.77 -10.74 -0.11
N THR A 47 -2.01 -10.42 -1.14
CA THR A 47 -1.17 -11.36 -1.91
C THR A 47 0.30 -11.09 -1.64
N GLY A 48 1.15 -12.00 -2.12
CA GLY A 48 2.60 -11.92 -2.01
C GLY A 48 3.16 -12.58 -0.75
N THR A 49 4.40 -12.26 -0.45
CA THR A 49 5.16 -12.82 0.67
C THR A 49 6.09 -11.76 1.27
N PRO A 50 6.66 -11.98 2.48
CA PRO A 50 7.71 -11.10 3.00
C PRO A 50 9.01 -11.05 2.16
N ALA A 51 9.18 -11.98 1.22
CA ALA A 51 10.31 -12.02 0.30
C ALA A 51 9.99 -11.21 -0.96
N GLN A 52 11.02 -10.75 -1.67
CA GLN A 52 10.81 -10.05 -2.94
C GLN A 52 10.26 -11.02 -4.01
N ASP A 53 9.12 -10.68 -4.61
CA ASP A 53 8.53 -11.39 -5.74
C ASP A 53 8.08 -10.44 -6.87
N GLY A 54 7.18 -10.91 -7.75
CA GLY A 54 6.69 -10.17 -8.91
C GLY A 54 5.60 -9.14 -8.61
N ASP A 55 4.99 -9.21 -7.43
CA ASP A 55 3.95 -8.28 -6.98
C ASP A 55 4.57 -7.07 -6.25
N ASP A 56 5.88 -7.10 -5.98
CA ASP A 56 6.62 -6.02 -5.33
C ASP A 56 7.16 -4.97 -6.32
N VAL A 57 7.27 -3.74 -5.81
CA VAL A 57 7.93 -2.65 -6.52
C VAL A 57 9.18 -2.23 -5.76
N LEU A 58 10.35 -2.41 -6.39
CA LEU A 58 11.62 -1.93 -5.85
C LEU A 58 11.62 -0.41 -5.69
N LYS A 59 12.20 0.05 -4.59
CA LYS A 59 12.32 1.48 -4.32
C LYS A 59 13.48 2.08 -5.08
N TYR A 60 13.20 3.14 -5.83
CA TYR A 60 14.23 4.04 -6.34
C TYR A 60 14.49 5.16 -5.34
N VAL A 61 15.76 5.34 -5.03
CA VAL A 61 16.26 6.33 -4.09
C VAL A 61 16.50 7.64 -4.83
N PHE A 62 15.91 8.74 -4.38
CA PHE A 62 16.13 10.05 -4.97
C PHE A 62 17.56 10.54 -4.74
N ALA A 63 18.15 11.20 -5.73
CA ALA A 63 19.52 11.71 -5.70
C ALA A 63 19.72 13.00 -4.87
N LEU A 64 18.67 13.50 -4.19
CA LEU A 64 18.75 14.71 -3.37
C LEU A 64 19.19 14.38 -1.95
N PRO A 65 20.39 14.78 -1.50
CA PRO A 65 20.95 14.34 -0.21
C PRO A 65 20.13 14.78 1.00
N GLN A 66 19.37 15.88 0.87
CA GLN A 66 18.57 16.46 1.95
C GLN A 66 17.15 15.88 2.07
N ALA A 67 16.70 15.08 1.09
CA ALA A 67 15.38 14.49 1.10
C ALA A 67 15.38 13.26 2.04
N PRO A 68 14.44 13.18 3.01
CA PRO A 68 14.30 11.95 3.80
C PRO A 68 13.80 10.81 2.92
N GLN A 69 14.15 9.59 3.31
CA GLN A 69 13.75 8.39 2.59
C GLN A 69 13.25 7.33 3.56
N ILE A 70 12.22 6.60 3.15
CA ILE A 70 11.63 5.49 3.91
C ILE A 70 11.35 4.33 2.98
N ALA A 71 11.69 3.10 3.36
CA ALA A 71 11.33 1.92 2.58
C ALA A 71 11.01 0.76 3.49
N THR A 72 10.13 -0.12 3.05
CA THR A 72 10.02 -1.45 3.64
C THR A 72 11.12 -2.35 3.07
N LEU A 73 11.56 -3.33 3.84
CA LEU A 73 12.64 -4.23 3.42
C LEU A 73 12.11 -5.65 3.17
N SER A 74 12.54 -6.24 2.07
CA SER A 74 12.36 -7.67 1.82
C SER A 74 13.25 -8.47 2.78
N THR A 75 13.03 -9.78 2.89
CA THR A 75 13.93 -10.71 3.61
C THR A 75 15.41 -10.62 3.20
N ASN A 76 15.69 -10.17 1.97
CA ASN A 76 17.05 -9.97 1.44
C ASN A 76 17.54 -8.52 1.55
N SER A 77 16.93 -7.70 2.42
CA SER A 77 17.28 -6.29 2.67
C SER A 77 17.16 -5.34 1.47
N LYS A 78 16.45 -5.73 0.41
CA LYS A 78 16.10 -4.82 -0.69
C LYS A 78 15.00 -3.85 -0.28
N ALA A 79 15.18 -2.58 -0.63
CA ALA A 79 14.21 -1.52 -0.38
C ALA A 79 13.04 -1.60 -1.37
N MET A 80 11.81 -1.53 -0.84
CA MET A 80 10.58 -1.62 -1.61
C MET A 80 9.73 -0.36 -1.43
N ALA A 81 9.19 0.12 -2.55
CA ALA A 81 8.24 1.22 -2.60
C ALA A 81 6.81 0.69 -2.41
N ILE A 82 6.53 -0.50 -2.96
CA ILE A 82 5.30 -1.26 -2.70
C ILE A 82 5.74 -2.67 -2.32
N ASN A 83 5.24 -3.17 -1.20
CA ASN A 83 5.58 -4.46 -0.62
C ASN A 83 4.31 -5.31 -0.44
N ALA A 84 4.13 -6.31 -1.29
CA ALA A 84 3.03 -7.26 -1.22
C ALA A 84 3.37 -8.32 -0.15
N TYR A 85 3.09 -8.01 1.12
CA TYR A 85 3.61 -8.79 2.24
C TYR A 85 2.84 -10.09 2.51
N GLY A 86 1.75 -10.32 1.79
CA GLY A 86 0.83 -11.43 2.01
C GLY A 86 -0.26 -11.13 3.05
N PRO A 87 -1.11 -12.13 3.37
CA PRO A 87 -2.26 -11.97 4.26
C PRO A 87 -1.87 -11.48 5.66
N HIS A 88 -2.66 -10.58 6.23
CA HIS A 88 -2.48 -10.10 7.59
C HIS A 88 -2.81 -11.20 8.63
N GLU A 89 -1.78 -11.88 9.14
CA GLU A 89 -1.88 -12.74 10.32
C GLU A 89 -1.62 -11.94 11.61
N ASN A 90 -2.15 -12.41 12.76
CA ASN A 90 -1.96 -11.74 14.04
C ASN A 90 -0.47 -11.60 14.40
N GLY A 91 0.01 -10.37 14.58
CA GLY A 91 1.37 -10.09 15.08
C GLY A 91 2.47 -10.04 14.01
N MET A 92 2.23 -9.28 12.94
CA MET A 92 3.18 -9.13 11.84
C MET A 92 4.23 -8.04 12.10
N ASN A 93 5.49 -8.33 11.76
CA ASN A 93 6.59 -7.37 11.80
C ASN A 93 7.06 -7.07 10.37
N VAL A 94 6.92 -5.82 9.93
CA VAL A 94 7.44 -5.36 8.63
C VAL A 94 8.69 -4.52 8.88
N PRO A 95 9.89 -4.97 8.47
CA PRO A 95 11.10 -4.18 8.66
C PRO A 95 11.10 -2.94 7.77
N VAL A 96 11.54 -1.82 8.33
CA VAL A 96 11.61 -0.53 7.62
C VAL A 96 13.00 0.08 7.75
N THR A 97 13.44 0.77 6.70
CA THR A 97 14.62 1.63 6.72
C THR A 97 14.21 3.09 6.66
N VAL A 98 14.94 3.94 7.37
CA VAL A 98 14.78 5.38 7.38
C VAL A 98 16.15 6.01 7.16
N ASN A 99 16.26 6.86 6.14
CA ASN A 99 17.44 7.67 5.88
C ASN A 99 17.05 9.15 6.00
N ALA A 100 17.53 9.80 7.06
CA ALA A 100 17.36 11.22 7.28
C ALA A 100 18.52 11.97 6.61
N GLY A 101 18.22 12.67 5.51
CA GLY A 101 19.24 13.42 4.76
C GLY A 101 19.87 14.59 5.53
N VAL A 102 19.19 15.09 6.57
CA VAL A 102 19.68 16.12 7.48
C VAL A 102 19.35 15.75 8.93
N THR A 103 20.19 16.15 9.88
CA THR A 103 19.94 15.88 11.30
C THR A 103 18.73 16.66 11.81
N GLY A 104 17.80 15.97 12.47
CA GLY A 104 16.69 16.57 13.18
C GLY A 104 15.54 15.60 13.42
N THR A 105 14.36 16.14 13.69
CA THR A 105 13.16 15.34 14.00
C THR A 105 12.32 15.11 12.75
N TYR A 106 11.92 13.86 12.55
CA TYR A 106 11.04 13.42 11.48
C TYR A 106 9.77 12.81 12.05
N THR A 107 8.69 12.93 11.30
CA THR A 107 7.41 12.28 11.59
C THR A 107 7.15 11.25 10.51
N ILE A 108 6.80 10.03 10.93
CA ILE A 108 6.28 8.99 10.06
C ILE A 108 4.78 8.90 10.31
N ASP A 109 3.99 9.33 9.32
CA ASP A 109 2.55 9.15 9.34
C ASP A 109 2.24 7.74 8.83
N VAL A 110 1.51 6.96 9.63
CA VAL A 110 1.03 5.63 9.26
C VAL A 110 -0.46 5.76 8.98
N THR A 111 -0.87 5.52 7.74
CA THR A 111 -2.26 5.65 7.31
C THR A 111 -2.72 4.35 6.69
N GLU A 112 -3.86 3.84 7.13
CA GLU A 112 -4.55 2.77 6.41
C GLU A 112 -5.02 3.32 5.06
N VAL A 113 -4.68 2.63 3.99
CA VAL A 113 -5.14 2.92 2.64
C VAL A 113 -6.24 1.91 2.32
N GLY A 114 -7.44 2.23 2.81
CA GLY A 114 -8.69 1.49 2.63
C GLY A 114 -9.86 2.48 2.71
N ILE A 115 -10.80 2.37 1.77
CA ILE A 115 -11.94 3.27 1.46
C ILE A 115 -12.03 4.63 2.19
N PRO A 116 -11.73 5.77 1.51
CA PRO A 116 -12.50 7.00 1.65
C PRO A 116 -13.63 7.00 0.61
N GLY A 117 -14.81 6.47 0.95
CA GLY A 117 -15.83 6.19 -0.08
C GLY A 117 -17.16 5.57 0.34
N PHE A 118 -17.49 5.52 1.63
CA PHE A 118 -18.88 5.32 2.09
C PHE A 118 -19.29 6.34 3.16
N LEU A 119 -19.05 7.63 2.88
CA LEU A 119 -19.95 8.67 3.39
C LEU A 119 -21.06 8.88 2.36
N CYS A 120 -21.99 7.92 2.26
CA CYS A 120 -23.34 8.30 1.86
C CYS A 120 -23.96 8.91 3.12
N GLY A 121 -24.40 10.17 3.00
CA GLY A 121 -24.99 10.89 4.11
C GLY A 121 -26.08 10.09 4.81
N SER A 122 -26.09 10.21 6.13
CA SER A 122 -27.27 10.00 6.96
C SER A 122 -27.39 11.21 7.87
#